data_AF-A0A2H5WR03-F1
#
_entry.id   AF-A0A2H5WR03-F1
#
_cell.length_a   1.000
_cell.length_b   1.000
_cell.length_c   1.000
_cell.angle_alpha   90.00
_cell.angle_beta   90.00
_cell.angle_gamma   90.00
#
_symmetry.space_group_name_H-M   'P 1'
#
loop_
_entity.id
_entity.type
_entity.pdbx_description
1 polymer ?
#
loop_
_entity_poly.entity_id
_entity_poly.type
_entity_poly.pdbx_seq_one_letter_code
_entity_poly.pdbx_strand_id
1 'polypeptide(L)' 'MGRYEDALKEIRYAIQIAPDTAELRYHAAAIYAKAGLIDDALVELEKALALQPGHEPSRKLRQELLKQRQKSQR' A
#
# COMPACT_ATOMS: atom_id res chain seq x y z
N MET A 1 6.76 -16.52 6.69
CA MET A 1 6.03 -15.63 7.62
C MET A 1 6.90 -14.49 8.13
N GLY A 2 8.19 -14.66 8.44
CA GLY A 2 9.01 -13.55 9.00
C GLY A 2 9.37 -12.35 8.10
N ARG A 3 9.50 -12.52 6.77
CA ARG A 3 9.98 -11.42 5.90
C ARG A 3 9.03 -10.23 5.76
N TYR A 4 7.73 -10.43 6.00
CA TYR A 4 6.74 -9.37 5.90
C TYR A 4 6.62 -8.60 7.22
N GLU A 5 6.81 -9.27 8.36
CA GLU A 5 6.73 -8.63 9.67
C GLU A 5 7.81 -7.57 9.86
N ASP A 6 9.03 -7.85 9.41
CA ASP A 6 10.13 -6.88 9.43
C ASP A 6 9.87 -5.75 8.45
N ALA A 7 9.42 -6.05 7.24
CA ALA A 7 9.06 -5.01 6.25
C ALA A 7 7.94 -4.09 6.76
N LEU A 8 6.98 -4.62 7.52
CA LEU A 8 5.92 -3.85 8.17
C LEU A 8 6.40 -3.03 9.37
N LYS A 9 7.46 -3.47 10.08
CA LYS A 9 8.11 -2.66 11.11
C LYS A 9 8.82 -1.47 10.50
N GLU A 10 9.59 -1.71 9.43
CA GLU A 10 10.30 -0.64 8.69
C GLU A 10 9.32 0.40 8.13
N ILE A 11 8.21 -0.06 7.54
CA ILE A 11 7.19 0.86 7.02
C ILE A 11 6.50 1.65 8.13
N ARG A 12 6.24 1.06 9.30
CA ARG A 12 5.67 1.78 10.44
C ARG A 12 6.62 2.87 10.94
N TYR A 13 7.91 2.57 11.02
CA TYR A 13 8.91 3.56 11.42
C TYR A 13 9.03 4.68 10.38
N ALA A 14 9.05 4.34 9.10
CA ALA A 14 9.09 5.33 8.04
C ALA A 14 7.87 6.25 8.07
N ILE A 15 6.67 5.72 8.32
CA ILE A 15 5.42 6.51 8.44
C ILE A 15 5.48 7.45 9.64
N GLN A 16 6.16 7.07 10.74
CA GLN A 16 6.37 7.98 11.87
C GLN A 16 7.30 9.15 11.53
N ILE A 17 8.29 8.92 10.66
CA ILE A 17 9.24 9.97 10.24
C ILE A 17 8.62 10.92 9.22
N ALA A 18 7.86 10.41 8.24
CA ALA A 18 7.31 11.20 7.15
C ALA A 18 5.86 10.81 6.82
N PRO A 19 4.89 11.10 7.69
CA PRO A 19 3.50 10.65 7.56
C PRO A 19 2.74 11.21 6.34
N ASP A 20 3.22 12.32 5.77
CA ASP A 20 2.49 13.12 4.78
C ASP A 20 3.03 13.02 3.36
N THR A 21 3.67 11.90 3.01
CA THR A 21 4.15 11.67 1.63
C THR A 21 3.36 10.56 0.95
N ALA A 22 2.79 10.87 -0.23
CA ALA A 22 2.07 9.89 -1.04
C ALA A 22 2.96 8.72 -1.48
N GLU A 23 4.23 8.99 -1.74
CA GLU A 23 5.23 7.99 -2.11
C GLU A 23 5.48 6.98 -0.99
N LEU A 24 5.60 7.42 0.26
CA LEU A 24 5.77 6.51 1.38
C LEU A 24 4.54 5.62 1.60
N ARG A 25 3.34 6.21 1.50
CA ARG A 25 2.09 5.43 1.60
C ARG A 25 1.95 4.43 0.45
N TYR A 26 2.40 4.78 -0.75
CA TYR A 26 2.52 3.83 -1.86
C TYR A 26 3.47 2.68 -1.54
N HIS A 27 4.65 2.97 -0.97
CA HIS A 27 5.59 1.93 -0.57
C HIS A 27 5.01 1.01 0.52
N ALA A 28 4.29 1.58 1.50
CA ALA A 28 3.55 0.80 2.49
C ALA A 28 2.55 -0.14 1.83
N ALA A 29 1.73 0.39 0.93
CA ALA A 29 0.77 -0.43 0.19
C ALA A 29 1.43 -1.55 -0.63
N ALA A 30 2.56 -1.27 -1.28
CA ALA A 30 3.29 -2.28 -2.04
C ALA A 30 3.80 -3.43 -1.15
N ILE A 31 4.22 -3.13 0.08
CA ILE A 31 4.64 -4.14 1.06
C ILE A 31 3.45 -4.95 1.57
N TYR A 32 2.34 -4.29 1.92
CA TYR A 32 1.09 -4.97 2.30
C TYR A 32 0.59 -5.89 1.19
N ALA A 33 0.61 -5.44 -0.06
CA ALA A 33 0.22 -6.24 -1.22
C ALA A 33 1.11 -7.49 -1.37
N LYS A 34 2.43 -7.34 -1.23
CA LYS A 34 3.37 -8.46 -1.26
C LYS A 34 3.17 -9.44 -0.10
N ALA A 35 2.69 -8.96 1.03
CA ALA A 35 2.32 -9.78 2.20
C ALA A 35 0.97 -10.49 2.04
N GLY A 36 0.24 -10.25 0.94
CA GLY A 36 -1.12 -10.78 0.73
C GLY A 36 -2.20 -10.01 1.48
N LEU A 37 -1.83 -8.93 2.17
CA LEU A 37 -2.74 -8.05 2.90
C LEU A 37 -3.33 -7.01 1.94
N ILE A 38 -4.18 -7.48 1.02
CA ILE A 38 -4.70 -6.65 -0.08
C ILE A 38 -5.59 -5.52 0.44
N ASP A 39 -6.41 -5.76 1.46
CA ASP A 39 -7.29 -4.73 2.01
C ASP A 39 -6.49 -3.60 2.68
N ASP A 40 -5.46 -3.92 3.48
CA ASP A 40 -4.54 -2.93 4.07
C ASP A 40 -3.78 -2.13 2.99
N ALA A 41 -3.35 -2.80 1.93
CA ALA A 41 -2.69 -2.14 0.80
C ALA A 41 -3.62 -1.11 0.13
N LEU A 42 -4.90 -1.43 -0.06
CA LEU A 42 -5.87 -0.52 -0.64
C LEU A 42 -6.11 0.71 0.24
N VAL A 43 -6.13 0.54 1.57
CA VAL A 43 -6.26 1.64 2.54
C VAL A 43 -5.09 2.62 2.42
N GLU A 44 -3.86 2.13 2.36
CA GLU A 44 -2.68 3.01 2.22
C GLU A 44 -2.64 3.71 0.85
N LEU A 45 -3.10 3.05 -0.23
CA LEU A 45 -3.22 3.69 -1.54
C LEU A 45 -4.27 4.78 -1.57
N GLU A 46 -5.37 4.61 -0.85
CA GLU A 46 -6.38 5.65 -0.71
C GLU A 46 -5.82 6.88 0.00
N LYS A 47 -5.10 6.67 1.11
CA LYS A 47 -4.42 7.77 1.82
C LYS A 47 -3.35 8.44 0.94
N ALA A 48 -2.60 7.66 0.15
CA ALA A 48 -1.63 8.21 -0.80
C ALA A 48 -2.29 9.10 -1.85
N LEU A 49 -3.43 8.68 -2.39
CA LEU A 49 -4.21 9.45 -3.37
C LEU A 49 -4.95 10.63 -2.73
N ALA A 50 -5.27 10.57 -1.45
CA ALA A 50 -5.82 11.72 -0.72
C ALA A 50 -4.76 12.82 -0.54
N LEU A 51 -3.49 12.44 -0.27
CA LEU A 51 -2.37 13.38 -0.19
C LEU A 51 -1.97 13.91 -1.57
N GLN A 52 -1.91 13.04 -2.57
CA GLN A 52 -1.57 13.42 -3.93
C GLN A 52 -2.50 12.70 -4.93
N PRO A 53 -3.61 13.33 -5.32
CA PRO A 53 -4.57 12.75 -6.26
C PRO A 53 -3.94 12.37 -7.61
N GLY A 54 -2.87 13.06 -8.01
CA GLY A 54 -2.09 12.81 -9.21
C GLY A 54 -0.99 11.74 -9.07
N HIS A 55 -0.92 11.00 -7.96
CA HIS A 55 0.10 9.97 -7.77
C HIS A 55 -0.20 8.73 -8.63
N GLU A 56 0.28 8.76 -9.87
CA GLU A 56 0.11 7.70 -10.87
C GLU A 56 0.47 6.29 -10.34
N PRO A 57 1.59 6.08 -9.60
CA PRO A 57 1.94 4.77 -9.07
C PRO A 57 0.86 4.22 -8.11
N SER A 58 0.32 5.06 -7.22
CA SER A 58 -0.75 4.64 -6.30
C SER A 58 -2.01 4.26 -7.05
N ARG A 59 -2.40 5.04 -8.06
CA ARG A 59 -3.61 4.75 -8.84
C ARG A 59 -3.48 3.43 -9.60
N LYS A 60 -2.33 3.20 -10.24
CA LYS A 60 -2.05 1.96 -10.98
C LYS A 60 -2.07 0.74 -10.05
N LEU A 61 -1.36 0.80 -8.92
CA LEU A 61 -1.33 -0.30 -7.97
C LEU A 61 -2.73 -0.59 -7.41
N ARG A 62 -3.51 0.45 -7.07
CA ARG A 62 -4.89 0.28 -6.55
C ARG A 62 -5.77 -0.46 -7.56
N GLN A 63 -5.71 -0.09 -8.84
CA GLN A 63 -6.48 -0.75 -9.89
C GLN A 63 -6.08 -2.22 -10.05
N GLU A 64 -4.79 -2.53 -9.97
CA GLU A 64 -4.29 -3.91 -10.07
C GLU A 64 -4.78 -4.76 -8.89
N LEU A 65 -4.65 -4.24 -7.66
CA LEU A 65 -5.10 -4.93 -6.46
C LEU A 65 -6.61 -5.17 -6.44
N LEU A 66 -7.42 -4.23 -6.93
CA LEU A 66 -8.87 -4.42 -7.06
C LEU A 66 -9.22 -5.55 -8.05
N LYS A 67 -8.47 -5.68 -9.14
CA LYS A 67 -8.63 -6.80 -10.09
C LYS A 67 -8.22 -8.13 -9.44
N GLN A 68 -7.12 -8.15 -8.69
CA GLN A 68 -6.66 -9.34 -7.99
C GLN A 68 -7.68 -9.80 -6.94
N ARG A 69 -8.25 -8.86 -6.17
CA ARG A 69 -9.30 -9.12 -5.18
C ARG A 69 -10.54 -9.74 -5.83
N GLN A 70 -11.02 -9.18 -6.95
CA GLN A 70 -12.18 -9.71 -7.68
C GLN A 70 -11.91 -11.10 -8.27
N LYS A 71 -10.70 -11.37 -8.76
CA LYS A 71 -10.32 -12.69 -9.28
C LYS A 71 -10.22 -13.74 -8.18
N SER A 72 -9.76 -13.37 -6.98
CA SER A 72 -9.63 -14.29 -5.85
C SER A 72 -10.97 -14.65 -5.19
N GLN A 73 -12.05 -13.95 -5.55
CA GLN A 73 -13.42 -14.19 -5.06
C GLN A 73 -14.29 -14.97 -6.07
N ARG A 74 -13.71 -15.45 -7.18
CA ARG A 74 -14.36 -16.34 -8.16
C ARG A 74 -13.80 -17.75 -8.02
#